data_AF-A0A139QCY6-F1
#
_entry.id   AF-A0A139QCY6-F1
#
_cell.length_a   1.000
_cell.length_b   1.000
_cell.length_c   1.000
_cell.angle_alpha   90.00
_cell.angle_beta   90.00
_cell.angle_gamma   90.00
#
_symmetry.space_group_name_H-M   'P 1'
#
loop_
_entity.id
_entity.type
_entity.pdbx_description
1 polymer ?
#
loop_
_entity_poly.entity_id
_entity_poly.type
_entity_poly.pdbx_seq_one_letter_code
_entity_poly.pdbx_strand_id
1 'polypeptide(L)'
;MRSYSREDDEFLNIGTRSRDSFLEILPRLGELDHSFYSISSKLIKREIIGNLLFDEQISYAEVLNFFFYLYLGVESVVFVRDYTYVYRTHDASTSQNVNELQALQELEIYKKMFQQIDRMGLPTFHYFKRMGNVVTYRISGFPTSKAIREYESFVSEVREMVTYQQPLISLIVPIYNVEKYLWSCLDSIAKQTYSNIEVLLVNDGSPDGSGVICQEFVARDSRFRYIEKENGGLSDARNVGIARAQGEFLSFVDSDDWIEQTYVEDMYRAALFNDAEVVVSNYKKFDVKDNCYWIHVFDDYYETHYSGEELIQQLPALERKDFSFTTSWGILFAHRLFDAISFPKGKTIEDTRTNYRLFAESRRLTYIHKALYNYRVGVDSISSRITEKLLVDVLECLMERMAVYAVKGWNVADERENVLMNLKMRYNQAKEAGLQNTEIFKRYAEFISLLE
;
A
#
# COMPACT_ATOMS: atom_id res chain seq x y z
N MET A 1 -9.22 -23.32 18.95
CA MET A 1 -8.87 -21.89 18.97
C MET A 1 -8.69 -21.46 17.54
N ARG A 2 -9.29 -20.33 17.14
CA ARG A 2 -8.93 -19.69 15.87
C ARG A 2 -7.47 -19.24 16.03
N SER A 3 -6.55 -19.75 15.22
CA SER A 3 -5.19 -19.22 15.19
C SER A 3 -5.25 -17.89 14.46
N TYR A 4 -5.03 -16.79 15.17
CA TYR A 4 -4.84 -15.50 14.51
C TYR A 4 -3.57 -15.53 13.67
N SER A 5 -3.62 -14.92 12.50
CA SER A 5 -2.37 -14.57 11.82
C SER A 5 -1.64 -13.52 12.65
N ARG A 6 -0.32 -13.39 12.47
CA ARG A 6 0.45 -12.33 13.15
C ARG A 6 -0.10 -10.92 12.84
N GLU A 7 -0.70 -10.74 11.66
CA GLU A 7 -1.34 -9.50 11.22
C GLU A 7 -2.62 -9.21 12.00
N ASP A 8 -3.51 -10.19 12.10
CA ASP A 8 -4.75 -10.05 12.86
C ASP A 8 -4.42 -9.77 14.34
N ASP A 9 -3.37 -10.40 14.85
CA ASP A 9 -2.84 -10.18 16.19
C ASP A 9 -2.27 -8.77 16.39
N GLU A 10 -1.60 -8.19 15.39
CA GLU A 10 -1.12 -6.81 15.45
C GLU A 10 -2.29 -5.81 15.35
N PHE A 11 -3.24 -6.05 14.43
CA PHE A 11 -4.41 -5.20 14.26
C PHE A 11 -5.32 -5.17 15.49
N LEU A 12 -5.51 -6.31 16.16
CA LEU A 12 -6.29 -6.40 17.40
C LEU A 12 -5.64 -5.68 18.57
N ASN A 13 -4.37 -5.25 18.46
CA ASN A 13 -3.69 -4.47 19.48
C ASN A 13 -4.10 -2.98 19.46
N ILE A 14 -5.40 -2.71 19.53
CA ILE A 14 -5.93 -1.35 19.36
C ILE A 14 -5.72 -0.44 20.58
N GLY A 15 -5.36 -0.99 21.74
CA GLY A 15 -5.14 -0.25 22.98
C GLY A 15 -6.35 0.58 23.42
N THR A 16 -6.12 1.84 23.77
CA THR A 16 -7.18 2.83 24.03
C THR A 16 -7.46 3.62 22.77
N ARG A 17 -8.72 3.71 22.38
CA ARG A 17 -9.19 4.45 21.20
C ARG A 17 -10.25 5.45 21.60
N SER A 18 -10.27 6.63 20.96
CA SER A 18 -11.43 7.52 21.02
C SER A 18 -12.65 6.83 20.40
N ARG A 19 -13.85 7.27 20.77
CA ARG A 19 -15.10 6.76 20.17
C ARG A 19 -15.03 6.68 18.65
N ASP A 20 -14.68 7.78 18.00
CA ASP A 20 -14.76 7.91 16.55
C ASP A 20 -13.74 6.98 15.86
N SER A 21 -12.49 6.95 16.34
CA SER A 21 -11.47 6.04 15.82
C SER A 21 -11.79 4.55 16.07
N PHE A 22 -12.53 4.24 17.14
CA PHE A 22 -13.00 2.88 17.41
C PHE A 22 -14.16 2.48 16.49
N LEU A 23 -15.16 3.34 16.34
CA LEU A 23 -16.31 3.10 15.47
C LEU A 23 -15.86 2.87 14.02
N GLU A 24 -14.92 3.66 13.54
CA GLU A 24 -14.36 3.55 12.20
C GLU A 24 -13.90 2.12 11.84
N ILE A 25 -13.25 1.43 12.78
CA ILE A 25 -12.70 0.08 12.57
C ILE A 25 -13.55 -1.04 13.18
N LEU A 26 -14.65 -0.71 13.88
CA LEU A 26 -15.52 -1.68 14.55
C LEU A 26 -15.95 -2.84 13.64
N PRO A 27 -16.35 -2.61 12.37
CA PRO A 27 -16.76 -3.71 11.51
C PRO A 27 -15.64 -4.72 11.25
N ARG A 28 -14.41 -4.23 11.06
CA ARG A 28 -13.21 -5.05 10.85
C ARG A 28 -12.82 -5.80 12.12
N LEU A 29 -12.89 -5.14 13.28
CA LEU A 29 -12.64 -5.78 14.58
C LEU A 29 -13.58 -6.97 14.83
N GLY A 30 -14.87 -6.81 14.55
CA GLY A 30 -15.85 -7.88 14.74
C GLY A 30 -15.76 -9.03 13.73
N GLU A 31 -15.10 -8.83 12.58
CA GLU A 31 -14.76 -9.92 11.65
C GLU A 31 -13.62 -10.81 12.19
N LEU A 32 -12.64 -10.18 12.82
CA LEU A 32 -11.48 -10.85 13.39
C LEU A 32 -11.86 -11.54 14.71
N ASP A 33 -12.54 -10.82 15.60
CA ASP A 33 -12.84 -11.29 16.95
C ASP A 33 -14.31 -11.05 17.32
N HIS A 34 -15.02 -12.15 17.58
CA HIS A 34 -16.43 -12.14 17.93
C HIS A 34 -16.72 -11.42 19.27
N SER A 35 -15.72 -11.21 20.14
CA SER A 35 -15.89 -10.46 21.38
C SER A 35 -16.38 -9.03 21.15
N PHE A 36 -16.11 -8.41 19.99
CA PHE A 36 -16.64 -7.08 19.66
C PHE A 36 -18.15 -7.07 19.40
N TYR A 37 -18.72 -8.20 19.00
CA TYR A 37 -20.16 -8.38 18.74
C TYR A 37 -20.88 -9.24 19.79
N SER A 38 -20.16 -9.78 20.76
CA SER A 38 -20.72 -10.52 21.89
C SER A 38 -21.07 -9.59 23.05
N ILE A 39 -22.08 -9.98 23.84
CA ILE A 39 -22.39 -9.33 25.12
C ILE A 39 -21.35 -9.62 26.20
N SER A 40 -20.61 -10.72 26.04
CA SER A 40 -19.65 -11.19 27.04
C SER A 40 -18.37 -10.37 27.03
N SER A 41 -17.60 -10.45 28.13
CA SER A 41 -16.25 -9.87 28.23
C SER A 41 -16.18 -8.34 28.13
N LYS A 42 -17.16 -7.61 28.67
CA LYS A 42 -17.19 -6.14 28.68
C LYS A 42 -17.43 -5.57 30.07
N LEU A 43 -16.72 -4.49 30.36
CA LEU A 43 -16.95 -3.65 31.54
C LEU A 43 -17.38 -2.26 31.07
N ILE A 44 -18.54 -1.79 31.53
CA ILE A 44 -19.16 -0.56 31.04
C ILE A 44 -19.53 0.31 32.25
N LYS A 45 -19.25 1.62 32.17
CA LYS A 45 -19.73 2.56 33.19
C LYS A 45 -21.25 2.66 33.12
N ARG A 46 -21.92 2.49 34.26
CA ARG A 46 -23.39 2.53 34.35
C ARG A 46 -24.01 3.81 33.77
N GLU A 47 -23.34 4.93 33.94
CA GLU A 47 -23.79 6.24 33.44
C GLU A 47 -23.93 6.30 31.91
N ILE A 48 -23.11 5.54 31.17
CA ILE A 48 -23.13 5.49 29.70
C ILE A 48 -24.36 4.74 29.19
N ILE A 49 -24.79 3.70 29.91
CA ILE A 49 -25.99 2.92 29.54
C ILE A 49 -27.22 3.82 29.56
N GLY A 50 -27.33 4.70 30.57
CA GLY A 50 -28.45 5.63 30.71
C GLY A 50 -29.80 4.91 30.62
N ASN A 51 -30.59 5.27 29.61
CA ASN A 51 -31.90 4.66 29.30
C ASN A 51 -31.87 3.73 28.07
N LEU A 52 -30.68 3.37 27.57
CA LEU A 52 -30.55 2.45 26.44
C LEU A 52 -30.98 1.04 26.88
N LEU A 53 -31.93 0.46 26.16
CA LEU A 53 -32.46 -0.88 26.39
C LEU A 53 -32.32 -1.73 25.12
N PHE A 54 -32.35 -3.05 25.28
CA PHE A 54 -32.49 -3.95 24.14
C PHE A 54 -33.85 -3.71 23.48
N ASP A 55 -33.86 -3.70 22.15
CA ASP A 55 -35.09 -3.63 21.39
C ASP A 55 -35.73 -5.03 21.35
N GLU A 56 -36.82 -5.20 22.08
CA GLU A 56 -37.55 -6.48 22.21
C GLU A 56 -38.15 -6.96 20.87
N GLN A 57 -38.18 -6.11 19.83
CA GLN A 57 -38.63 -6.49 18.49
C GLN A 57 -37.53 -7.17 17.67
N ILE A 58 -36.26 -7.04 18.07
CA ILE A 58 -35.11 -7.64 17.40
C ILE A 58 -34.88 -9.04 17.96
N SER A 59 -35.08 -10.06 17.13
CA SER A 59 -34.95 -11.47 17.52
C SER A 59 -33.62 -12.12 17.13
N TYR A 60 -32.76 -11.36 16.44
CA TYR A 60 -31.41 -11.76 16.04
C TYR A 60 -30.53 -10.53 15.83
N ALA A 61 -29.27 -10.60 16.26
CA ALA A 61 -28.30 -9.50 16.25
C ALA A 61 -28.66 -8.31 17.16
N GLU A 62 -29.54 -8.52 18.14
CA GLU A 62 -29.93 -7.55 19.18
C GLU A 62 -28.73 -7.04 19.98
N VAL A 63 -27.74 -7.90 20.21
CA VAL A 63 -26.47 -7.56 20.89
C VAL A 63 -25.68 -6.57 20.06
N LEU A 64 -25.49 -6.83 18.77
CA LEU A 64 -24.78 -5.93 17.86
C LEU A 64 -25.45 -4.55 17.83
N ASN A 65 -26.77 -4.53 17.69
CA ASN A 65 -27.55 -3.29 17.67
C ASN A 65 -27.38 -2.49 18.97
N PHE A 66 -27.59 -3.14 20.13
CA PHE A 66 -27.45 -2.49 21.44
C PHE A 66 -26.04 -1.92 21.62
N PHE A 67 -25.00 -2.71 21.37
CA PHE A 67 -23.62 -2.27 21.58
C PHE A 67 -23.20 -1.17 20.63
N PHE A 68 -23.63 -1.21 19.37
CA PHE A 68 -23.37 -0.11 18.44
C PHE A 68 -23.89 1.23 18.99
N TYR A 69 -25.15 1.29 19.41
CA TYR A 69 -25.73 2.51 19.99
C TYR A 69 -25.10 2.89 21.34
N LEU A 70 -24.69 1.91 22.14
CA LEU A 70 -23.93 2.15 23.37
C LEU A 70 -22.57 2.82 23.06
N TYR A 71 -21.86 2.33 22.04
CA TYR A 71 -20.58 2.90 21.62
C TYR A 71 -20.72 4.33 21.09
N LEU A 72 -21.88 4.74 20.55
CA LEU A 72 -22.09 6.15 20.18
C LEU A 72 -22.01 7.11 21.39
N GLY A 73 -22.32 6.60 22.59
CA GLY A 73 -22.33 7.36 23.84
C GLY A 73 -21.03 7.29 24.66
N VAL A 74 -20.02 6.55 24.22
CA VAL A 74 -18.72 6.47 24.93
C VAL A 74 -17.80 7.62 24.52
N GLU A 75 -16.83 7.97 25.37
CA GLU A 75 -15.72 8.86 24.99
C GLU A 75 -14.56 8.08 24.39
N SER A 76 -14.29 6.90 24.96
CA SER A 76 -13.20 6.02 24.56
C SER A 76 -13.53 4.56 24.83
N VAL A 77 -12.92 3.67 24.06
CA VAL A 77 -12.95 2.22 24.27
C VAL A 77 -11.53 1.73 24.56
N VAL A 78 -11.40 0.87 25.57
CA VAL A 78 -10.13 0.21 25.91
C VAL A 78 -10.27 -1.27 25.62
N PHE A 79 -9.40 -1.79 24.76
CA PHE A 79 -9.30 -3.22 24.54
C PHE A 79 -8.24 -3.82 25.45
N VAL A 80 -8.67 -4.78 26.28
CA VAL A 80 -7.76 -5.55 27.14
C VAL A 80 -7.42 -6.83 26.40
N ARG A 81 -6.16 -6.92 25.93
CA ARG A 81 -5.65 -8.10 25.24
C ARG A 81 -5.25 -9.20 26.22
N ASP A 82 -6.23 -9.67 26.98
CA ASP A 82 -6.08 -10.76 27.95
C ASP A 82 -7.39 -11.59 28.02
N TYR A 83 -7.27 -12.85 28.41
CA TYR A 83 -8.39 -13.78 28.53
C TYR A 83 -9.15 -13.52 29.83
N THR A 84 -10.02 -12.50 29.80
CA THR A 84 -10.82 -12.10 30.97
C THR A 84 -12.15 -12.85 31.10
N TYR A 85 -12.54 -13.60 30.08
CA TYR A 85 -13.82 -14.33 30.04
C TYR A 85 -13.67 -15.69 29.33
N VAL A 86 -14.25 -16.74 29.91
CA VAL A 86 -14.27 -18.09 29.31
C VAL A 86 -15.68 -18.39 28.80
N TYR A 87 -15.87 -18.32 27.49
CA TYR A 87 -17.14 -18.67 26.85
C TYR A 87 -17.29 -20.19 26.74
N ARG A 88 -18.35 -20.75 27.34
CA ARG A 88 -18.64 -22.18 27.29
C ARG A 88 -19.49 -22.51 26.07
N THR A 89 -19.03 -23.42 25.23
CA THR A 89 -19.77 -23.95 24.09
C THR A 89 -20.60 -25.16 24.52
N HIS A 90 -21.85 -25.25 24.05
CA HIS A 90 -22.71 -26.42 24.21
C HIS A 90 -23.43 -26.73 22.89
N ASP A 91 -23.83 -27.99 22.69
CA ASP A 91 -24.41 -28.49 21.43
C ASP A 91 -25.71 -27.78 21.02
N ALA A 92 -26.40 -27.14 21.97
CA ALA A 92 -27.66 -26.41 21.76
C ALA A 92 -27.48 -24.91 21.39
N SER A 93 -26.40 -24.50 20.71
CA SER A 93 -26.24 -23.08 20.34
C SER A 93 -27.26 -22.68 19.27
N THR A 94 -28.09 -21.68 19.58
CA THR A 94 -29.17 -21.14 18.74
C THR A 94 -28.72 -20.46 17.46
N SER A 95 -27.41 -20.24 17.25
CA SER A 95 -26.85 -19.47 16.14
C SER A 95 -26.71 -20.22 14.81
N GLN A 96 -27.17 -21.47 14.70
CA GLN A 96 -27.02 -22.26 13.47
C GLN A 96 -28.26 -22.31 12.57
N ASN A 97 -29.44 -21.89 13.07
CA ASN A 97 -30.71 -21.96 12.33
C ASN A 97 -31.37 -20.57 12.23
N VAL A 98 -30.71 -19.64 11.52
CA VAL A 98 -31.27 -18.31 11.25
C VAL A 98 -32.41 -18.46 10.21
N ASN A 99 -33.58 -17.89 10.48
CA ASN A 99 -34.68 -17.82 9.52
C ASN A 99 -34.63 -16.52 8.68
N GLU A 100 -35.47 -16.43 7.63
CA GLU A 100 -35.43 -15.28 6.70
C GLU A 100 -35.72 -13.94 7.41
N LEU A 101 -36.66 -13.91 8.37
CA LEU A 101 -36.97 -12.71 9.13
C LEU A 101 -35.75 -12.23 9.95
N GLN A 102 -35.06 -13.16 10.61
CA GLN A 102 -33.85 -12.86 11.37
C GLN A 102 -32.69 -12.39 10.47
N ALA A 103 -32.57 -12.96 9.26
CA ALA A 103 -31.60 -12.49 8.27
C ALA A 103 -31.92 -11.05 7.82
N LEU A 104 -33.18 -10.73 7.57
CA LEU A 104 -33.62 -9.37 7.23
C LEU A 104 -33.37 -8.38 8.38
N GLN A 105 -33.58 -8.80 9.63
CA GLN A 105 -33.28 -7.99 10.81
C GLN A 105 -31.78 -7.65 10.91
N GLU A 106 -30.90 -8.62 10.70
CA GLU A 106 -29.45 -8.38 10.69
C GLU A 106 -29.04 -7.39 9.59
N LEU A 107 -29.56 -7.56 8.37
CA LEU A 107 -29.27 -6.69 7.25
C LEU A 107 -29.71 -5.24 7.51
N GLU A 108 -30.90 -5.06 8.08
CA GLU A 108 -31.41 -3.73 8.46
C GLU A 108 -30.54 -3.09 9.55
N ILE A 109 -29.99 -3.86 10.49
CA ILE A 109 -29.05 -3.36 11.51
C ILE A 109 -27.77 -2.83 10.84
N TYR A 110 -27.13 -3.60 9.95
CA TYR A 110 -25.92 -3.13 9.26
C TYR A 110 -26.18 -1.89 8.40
N LYS A 111 -27.35 -1.82 7.75
CA LYS A 111 -27.78 -0.63 7.01
C LYS A 111 -27.91 0.60 7.92
N LYS A 112 -28.56 0.46 9.09
CA LYS A 112 -28.68 1.55 10.09
C LYS A 112 -27.32 1.97 10.63
N MET A 113 -26.42 1.02 10.88
CA MET A 113 -25.05 1.29 11.31
C MET A 113 -24.29 2.12 10.27
N PHE A 114 -24.32 1.71 8.99
CA PHE A 114 -23.72 2.46 7.89
C PHE A 114 -24.25 3.89 7.82
N GLN A 115 -25.58 4.06 7.80
CA GLN A 115 -26.21 5.37 7.72
C GLN A 115 -25.89 6.28 8.91
N GLN A 116 -25.71 5.69 10.10
CA GLN A 116 -25.37 6.45 11.29
C GLN A 116 -23.93 6.95 11.26
N ILE A 117 -22.99 6.11 10.80
CA ILE A 117 -21.57 6.48 10.63
C ILE A 117 -21.40 7.54 9.55
N ASP A 118 -22.12 7.40 8.45
CA ASP A 118 -22.19 8.40 7.39
C ASP A 118 -22.69 9.76 7.91
N ARG A 119 -23.79 9.77 8.68
CA ARG A 119 -24.31 10.99 9.33
C ARG A 119 -23.34 11.64 10.30
N MET A 120 -22.44 10.86 10.90
CA MET A 120 -21.39 11.37 11.79
C MET A 120 -20.20 11.94 11.01
N GLY A 121 -20.15 11.78 9.69
CA GLY A 121 -19.01 12.17 8.86
C GLY A 121 -17.78 11.28 9.06
N LEU A 122 -17.97 10.06 9.58
CA LEU A 122 -16.89 9.09 9.78
C LEU A 122 -16.71 8.21 8.53
N PRO A 123 -15.51 7.65 8.28
CA PRO A 123 -15.28 6.74 7.17
C PRO A 123 -16.22 5.52 7.20
N THR A 124 -16.93 5.29 6.10
CA THR A 124 -17.93 4.22 5.99
C THR A 124 -17.42 2.95 5.33
N PHE A 125 -16.18 2.95 4.82
CA PHE A 125 -15.58 1.82 4.09
C PHE A 125 -15.74 0.46 4.79
N HIS A 126 -15.37 0.36 6.07
CA HIS A 126 -15.46 -0.93 6.79
C HIS A 126 -16.91 -1.39 6.97
N TYR A 127 -17.86 -0.47 7.14
CA TYR A 127 -19.28 -0.77 7.22
C TYR A 127 -19.83 -1.25 5.88
N PHE A 128 -19.43 -0.59 4.78
CA PHE A 128 -19.76 -1.02 3.43
C PHE A 128 -19.24 -2.43 3.13
N LYS A 129 -17.94 -2.68 3.38
CA LYS A 129 -17.32 -4.00 3.17
C LYS A 129 -18.02 -5.09 3.96
N ARG A 130 -18.29 -4.82 5.25
CA ARG A 130 -18.98 -5.75 6.14
C ARG A 130 -20.40 -6.05 5.64
N MET A 131 -21.15 -5.02 5.27
CA MET A 131 -22.50 -5.18 4.77
C MET A 131 -22.53 -5.99 3.46
N GLY A 132 -21.63 -5.73 2.53
CA GLY A 132 -21.48 -6.52 1.31
C GLY A 132 -21.25 -8.01 1.62
N ASN A 133 -20.32 -8.32 2.52
CA ASN A 133 -20.04 -9.69 2.95
C ASN A 133 -21.29 -10.38 3.55
N VAL A 134 -22.02 -9.68 4.42
CA VAL A 134 -23.23 -10.21 5.07
C VAL A 134 -24.34 -10.41 4.04
N VAL A 135 -24.56 -9.47 3.11
CA VAL A 135 -25.54 -9.61 2.01
C VAL A 135 -25.23 -10.84 1.17
N THR A 136 -23.99 -10.99 0.69
CA THR A 136 -23.58 -12.16 -0.10
C THR A 136 -23.80 -13.47 0.66
N TYR A 137 -23.44 -13.52 1.94
CA TYR A 137 -23.65 -14.69 2.80
C TYR A 137 -25.15 -15.02 2.96
N ARG A 138 -26.00 -14.01 3.21
CA ARG A 138 -27.45 -14.20 3.37
C ARG A 138 -28.13 -14.61 2.06
N ILE A 139 -27.71 -14.11 0.91
CA ILE A 139 -28.22 -14.55 -0.40
C ILE A 139 -27.88 -16.02 -0.64
N SER A 140 -26.68 -16.46 -0.28
CA SER A 140 -26.30 -17.86 -0.39
C SER A 140 -27.18 -18.78 0.48
N GLY A 141 -27.54 -18.34 1.68
CA GLY A 141 -28.46 -19.07 2.56
C GLY A 141 -29.94 -18.99 2.16
N PHE A 142 -30.36 -17.94 1.45
CA PHE A 142 -31.75 -17.67 1.06
C PHE A 142 -31.87 -17.29 -0.43
N PRO A 143 -31.53 -18.18 -1.37
CA PRO A 143 -31.35 -17.84 -2.78
C PRO A 143 -32.62 -17.36 -3.49
N THR A 144 -33.80 -17.72 -2.98
CA THR A 144 -35.13 -17.37 -3.52
C THR A 144 -35.76 -16.15 -2.85
N SER A 145 -35.17 -15.61 -1.78
CA SER A 145 -35.71 -14.44 -1.07
C SER A 145 -35.54 -13.18 -1.91
N LYS A 146 -36.66 -12.57 -2.31
CA LYS A 146 -36.64 -11.26 -2.99
C LYS A 146 -36.24 -10.14 -2.05
N ALA A 147 -36.74 -10.18 -0.82
CA ALA A 147 -36.46 -9.16 0.19
C ALA A 147 -34.97 -9.06 0.55
N ILE A 148 -34.27 -10.20 0.65
CA ILE A 148 -32.82 -10.19 0.89
C ILE A 148 -32.06 -9.65 -0.32
N ARG A 149 -32.50 -9.97 -1.54
CA ARG A 149 -31.87 -9.47 -2.79
C ARG A 149 -32.03 -7.97 -2.99
N GLU A 150 -33.05 -7.33 -2.43
CA GLU A 150 -33.17 -5.86 -2.46
C GLU A 150 -31.97 -5.16 -1.80
N TYR A 151 -31.26 -5.82 -0.88
CA TYR A 151 -30.02 -5.28 -0.32
C TYR A 151 -28.84 -5.30 -1.29
N GLU A 152 -28.86 -6.09 -2.38
CA GLU A 152 -27.84 -5.99 -3.45
C GLU A 152 -27.89 -4.61 -4.12
N SER A 153 -29.12 -4.11 -4.36
CA SER A 153 -29.33 -2.76 -4.90
C SER A 153 -28.84 -1.71 -3.92
N PHE A 154 -29.17 -1.83 -2.63
CA PHE A 154 -28.68 -0.89 -1.62
C PHE A 154 -27.14 -0.85 -1.55
N VAL A 155 -26.47 -2.02 -1.49
CA VAL A 155 -25.00 -2.10 -1.50
C VAL A 155 -24.42 -1.45 -2.75
N SER A 156 -25.04 -1.68 -3.91
CA SER A 156 -24.60 -1.08 -5.17
C SER A 156 -24.78 0.44 -5.19
N GLU A 157 -25.90 0.95 -4.68
CA GLU A 157 -26.22 2.38 -4.61
C GLU A 157 -25.25 3.13 -3.68
N VAL A 158 -24.94 2.57 -2.51
CA VAL A 158 -24.06 3.24 -1.55
C VAL A 158 -22.58 3.13 -1.90
N ARG A 159 -22.19 2.26 -2.84
CA ARG A 159 -20.79 2.07 -3.25
C ARG A 159 -20.11 3.38 -3.66
N GLU A 160 -20.84 4.23 -4.41
CA GLU A 160 -20.34 5.52 -4.86
C GLU A 160 -20.33 6.59 -3.75
N MET A 161 -20.99 6.32 -2.63
CA MET A 161 -21.05 7.20 -1.45
C MET A 161 -20.08 6.76 -0.35
N VAL A 162 -19.32 5.69 -0.56
CA VAL A 162 -18.37 5.18 0.43
C VAL A 162 -17.30 6.23 0.68
N THR A 163 -17.14 6.58 1.96
CA THR A 163 -16.06 7.43 2.43
C THR A 163 -14.95 6.55 3.00
N TYR A 164 -13.71 6.95 2.72
CA TYR A 164 -12.52 6.20 3.08
C TYR A 164 -11.79 6.90 4.21
N GLN A 165 -11.05 6.12 4.99
CA GLN A 165 -10.02 6.68 5.87
C GLN A 165 -9.04 7.47 5.01
N GLN A 166 -8.61 8.61 5.51
CA GLN A 166 -7.65 9.47 4.82
C GLN A 166 -6.40 9.60 5.70
N PRO A 167 -5.61 8.53 5.93
CA PRO A 167 -4.33 8.66 6.63
C PRO A 167 -3.38 9.59 5.86
N LEU A 168 -2.39 10.14 6.54
CA LEU A 168 -1.39 10.95 5.86
C LEU A 168 -0.56 10.06 4.94
N ILE A 169 -0.32 10.49 3.70
CA ILE A 169 0.58 9.82 2.75
C ILE A 169 1.74 10.76 2.40
N SER A 170 2.97 10.29 2.56
CA SER A 170 4.16 11.10 2.26
C SER A 170 4.67 10.80 0.85
N LEU A 171 4.72 11.83 0.01
CA LEU A 171 5.37 11.80 -1.29
C LEU A 171 6.78 12.36 -1.16
N ILE A 172 7.79 11.55 -1.49
CA ILE A 172 9.20 11.93 -1.40
C ILE A 172 9.70 12.25 -2.80
N VAL A 173 10.15 13.49 -3.00
CA VAL A 173 10.65 14.00 -4.28
C VAL A 173 12.13 14.35 -4.14
N PRO A 174 13.07 13.48 -4.58
CA PRO A 174 14.49 13.80 -4.61
C PRO A 174 14.80 14.74 -5.79
N ILE A 175 15.53 15.82 -5.52
CA ILE A 175 15.73 16.92 -6.46
C ILE A 175 17.23 17.21 -6.61
N TYR A 176 17.74 17.05 -7.83
CA TYR A 176 19.10 17.44 -8.19
C TYR A 176 19.22 17.82 -9.68
N ASN A 177 19.43 19.10 -9.98
CA ASN A 177 19.68 19.60 -11.34
C ASN A 177 18.54 19.30 -12.34
N VAL A 178 17.30 19.65 -11.97
CA VAL A 178 16.06 19.30 -12.68
C VAL A 178 15.15 20.51 -12.96
N GLU A 179 15.69 21.74 -12.96
CA GLU A 179 14.90 22.98 -13.08
C GLU A 179 13.92 22.98 -14.27
N LYS A 180 14.30 22.29 -15.35
CA LYS A 180 13.55 22.23 -16.62
C LYS A 180 12.27 21.40 -16.52
N TYR A 181 12.21 20.46 -15.58
CA TYR A 181 11.14 19.45 -15.51
C TYR A 181 10.33 19.56 -14.21
N LEU A 182 10.96 20.07 -13.15
CA LEU A 182 10.43 20.08 -11.79
C LEU A 182 9.05 20.75 -11.69
N TRP A 183 8.79 21.80 -12.47
CA TRP A 183 7.48 22.47 -12.42
C TRP A 183 6.33 21.51 -12.78
N SER A 184 6.49 20.69 -13.83
CA SER A 184 5.47 19.72 -14.24
C SER A 184 5.28 18.62 -13.19
N CYS A 185 6.38 18.16 -12.58
CA CYS A 185 6.35 17.18 -11.48
C CYS A 185 5.49 17.70 -10.32
N LEU A 186 5.86 18.86 -9.78
CA LEU A 186 5.21 19.43 -8.60
C LEU A 186 3.78 19.90 -8.87
N ASP A 187 3.48 20.41 -10.07
CA ASP A 187 2.12 20.77 -10.49
C ASP A 187 1.21 19.54 -10.58
N SER A 188 1.73 18.39 -11.02
CA SER A 188 0.96 17.14 -11.03
C SER A 188 0.65 16.61 -9.63
N ILE A 189 1.58 16.78 -8.70
CA ILE A 189 1.40 16.42 -7.28
C ILE A 189 0.38 17.35 -6.62
N ALA A 190 0.44 18.65 -6.89
CA ALA A 190 -0.50 19.62 -6.33
C ALA A 190 -1.96 19.32 -6.72
N LYS A 191 -2.17 18.66 -7.88
CA LYS A 191 -3.47 18.30 -8.45
C LYS A 191 -3.98 16.90 -8.05
N GLN A 192 -3.34 16.22 -7.09
CA GLN A 192 -3.83 14.93 -6.60
C GLN A 192 -5.25 15.05 -6.02
N THR A 193 -6.12 14.08 -6.35
CA THR A 193 -7.48 13.99 -5.80
C THR A 193 -7.48 13.56 -4.33
N TYR A 194 -6.47 12.79 -3.91
CA TYR A 194 -6.22 12.50 -2.51
C TYR A 194 -5.61 13.71 -1.80
N SER A 195 -6.32 14.24 -0.81
CA SER A 195 -5.98 15.54 -0.22
C SER A 195 -4.98 15.46 0.94
N ASN A 196 -5.04 14.41 1.77
CA ASN A 196 -4.21 14.27 2.96
C ASN A 196 -2.80 13.74 2.65
N ILE A 197 -2.05 14.52 1.88
CA ILE A 197 -0.65 14.23 1.54
C ILE A 197 0.28 15.24 2.20
N GLU A 198 1.51 14.82 2.47
CA GLU A 198 2.65 15.73 2.59
C GLU A 198 3.63 15.45 1.46
N VAL A 199 4.30 16.49 0.97
CA VAL A 199 5.25 16.40 -0.13
C VAL A 199 6.61 16.88 0.36
N LEU A 200 7.56 15.96 0.46
CA LEU A 200 8.92 16.22 0.94
C LEU A 200 9.82 16.49 -0.26
N LEU A 201 10.09 17.77 -0.51
CA LEU A 201 11.00 18.23 -1.56
C LEU A 201 12.44 18.19 -1.02
N VAL A 202 13.16 17.12 -1.32
CA VAL A 202 14.54 16.92 -0.83
C VAL A 202 15.52 17.42 -1.89
N ASN A 203 15.93 18.68 -1.77
CA ASN A 203 16.95 19.28 -2.63
C ASN A 203 18.34 18.83 -2.19
N ASP A 204 18.95 17.97 -3.01
CA ASP A 204 20.25 17.35 -2.80
C ASP A 204 21.41 18.26 -3.27
N GLY A 205 21.34 19.55 -2.93
CA GLY A 205 22.37 20.53 -3.29
C GLY A 205 22.37 20.86 -4.78
N SER A 206 21.20 21.05 -5.39
CA SER A 206 21.07 21.40 -6.81
C SER A 206 21.83 22.70 -7.15
N PRO A 207 22.64 22.72 -8.22
CA PRO A 207 23.37 23.92 -8.64
C PRO A 207 22.55 24.88 -9.52
N ASP A 208 21.31 24.51 -9.87
CA ASP A 208 20.43 25.21 -10.80
C ASP A 208 19.24 25.90 -10.09
N GLY A 209 18.25 26.37 -10.86
CA GLY A 209 17.07 27.05 -10.33
C GLY A 209 16.08 26.17 -9.56
N SER A 210 16.35 24.87 -9.37
CA SER A 210 15.42 23.91 -8.74
C SER A 210 14.99 24.33 -7.33
N GLY A 211 15.90 24.88 -6.53
CA GLY A 211 15.60 25.35 -5.17
C GLY A 211 14.58 26.49 -5.14
N VAL A 212 14.65 27.41 -6.11
CA VAL A 212 13.69 28.53 -6.23
C VAL A 212 12.29 28.00 -6.55
N ILE A 213 12.18 27.06 -7.49
CA ILE A 213 10.91 26.42 -7.85
C ILE A 213 10.29 25.73 -6.63
N CYS A 214 11.10 25.02 -5.83
CA CYS A 214 10.62 24.37 -4.60
C CYS A 214 10.01 25.38 -3.62
N GLN A 215 10.70 26.51 -3.39
CA GLN A 215 10.23 27.55 -2.47
C GLN A 215 8.92 28.18 -2.94
N GLU A 216 8.73 28.37 -4.24
CA GLU A 216 7.45 28.83 -4.80
C GLU A 216 6.31 27.85 -4.51
N PHE A 217 6.55 26.54 -4.61
CA PHE A 217 5.55 25.52 -4.25
C PHE A 217 5.21 25.51 -2.75
N VAL A 218 6.22 25.59 -1.88
CA VAL A 218 6.01 25.69 -0.42
C VAL A 218 5.21 26.94 -0.04
N ALA A 219 5.44 28.06 -0.72
CA ALA A 219 4.74 29.32 -0.44
C ALA A 219 3.24 29.27 -0.80
N ARG A 220 2.84 28.46 -1.78
CA ARG A 220 1.44 28.37 -2.25
C ARG A 220 0.63 27.22 -1.65
N ASP A 221 1.28 26.15 -1.21
CA ASP A 221 0.62 24.92 -0.78
C ASP A 221 1.31 24.35 0.46
N SER A 222 0.61 24.39 1.60
CA SER A 222 1.14 23.98 2.90
C SER A 222 1.45 22.49 3.01
N ARG A 223 1.01 21.68 2.05
CA ARG A 223 1.37 20.25 1.97
C ARG A 223 2.83 20.05 1.57
N PHE A 224 3.44 21.02 0.89
CA PHE A 224 4.82 20.94 0.42
C PHE A 224 5.79 21.42 1.51
N ARG A 225 6.86 20.64 1.73
CA ARG A 225 7.91 20.91 2.71
C ARG A 225 9.26 20.82 2.02
N TYR A 226 10.02 21.90 2.05
CA TYR A 226 11.35 21.98 1.47
C TYR A 226 12.42 21.54 2.47
N ILE A 227 13.33 20.67 2.02
CA ILE A 227 14.47 20.17 2.78
C ILE A 227 15.71 20.36 1.91
N GLU A 228 16.62 21.20 2.35
CA GLU A 228 17.91 21.41 1.70
C GLU A 228 19.02 20.63 2.41
N LYS A 229 19.92 20.04 1.63
CA LYS A 229 21.10 19.35 2.12
C LYS A 229 22.25 19.48 1.12
N GLU A 230 23.47 19.23 1.58
CA GLU A 230 24.62 19.05 0.69
C GLU A 230 24.44 17.79 -0.18
N ASN A 231 24.93 17.79 -1.43
CA ASN A 231 24.78 16.66 -2.35
C ASN A 231 25.36 15.36 -1.76
N GLY A 232 24.50 14.35 -1.61
CA GLY A 232 24.87 13.00 -1.15
C GLY A 232 24.44 11.88 -2.08
N GLY A 233 23.79 12.21 -3.20
CA GLY A 233 23.23 11.30 -4.19
C GLY A 233 21.79 10.88 -3.89
N LEU A 234 21.16 10.28 -4.90
CA LEU A 234 19.74 9.92 -4.92
C LEU A 234 19.29 9.07 -3.72
N SER A 235 20.06 8.04 -3.35
CA SER A 235 19.77 7.22 -2.15
C SER A 235 19.76 8.04 -0.86
N ASP A 236 20.70 8.99 -0.72
CA ASP A 236 20.81 9.84 0.47
C ASP A 236 19.61 10.79 0.54
N ALA A 237 19.19 11.37 -0.59
CA ALA A 237 18.00 12.19 -0.68
C ALA A 237 16.72 11.42 -0.31
N ARG A 238 16.52 10.20 -0.85
CA ARG A 238 15.37 9.35 -0.50
C ARG A 238 15.36 8.99 0.99
N ASN A 239 16.50 8.61 1.56
CA ASN A 239 16.62 8.29 2.99
C ASN A 239 16.33 9.49 3.90
N VAL A 240 16.78 10.69 3.53
CA VAL A 240 16.42 11.92 4.25
C VAL A 240 14.91 12.18 4.17
N GLY A 241 14.30 11.92 3.01
CA GLY A 241 12.84 11.97 2.84
C GLY A 241 12.13 11.01 3.80
N ILE A 242 12.50 9.72 3.78
CA ILE A 242 11.94 8.69 4.66
C ILE A 242 12.03 9.11 6.13
N ALA A 243 13.21 9.55 6.58
CA ALA A 243 13.43 9.94 7.97
C ALA A 243 12.63 11.18 8.42
N ARG A 244 12.07 11.94 7.48
CA ARG A 244 11.27 13.16 7.74
C ARG A 244 9.77 12.97 7.47
N ALA A 245 9.40 11.84 6.88
CA ALA A 245 8.03 11.46 6.62
C ALA A 245 7.27 11.16 7.91
N GLN A 246 5.99 11.49 7.90
CA GLN A 246 5.02 11.30 8.98
C GLN A 246 3.81 10.50 8.50
N GLY A 247 3.70 10.25 7.20
CA GLY A 247 2.63 9.47 6.60
C GLY A 247 2.66 8.00 7.01
N GLU A 248 1.48 7.38 7.01
CA GLU A 248 1.32 5.94 7.20
C GLU A 248 1.85 5.15 5.99
N PHE A 249 1.78 5.77 4.81
CA PHE A 249 2.36 5.26 3.57
C PHE A 249 3.33 6.27 2.95
N LEU A 250 4.31 5.74 2.22
CA LEU A 250 5.32 6.46 1.48
C LEU A 250 5.21 6.13 -0.02
N SER A 251 5.47 7.11 -0.87
CA SER A 251 5.68 6.89 -2.31
C SER A 251 6.76 7.83 -2.83
N PHE A 252 7.51 7.39 -3.83
CA PHE A 252 8.59 8.18 -4.43
C PHE A 252 8.16 8.69 -5.80
N VAL A 253 8.45 9.96 -6.08
CA VAL A 253 8.21 10.57 -7.38
C VAL A 253 9.51 11.20 -7.85
N ASP A 254 10.04 10.73 -8.98
CA ASP A 254 11.25 11.31 -9.53
C ASP A 254 10.94 12.70 -10.11
N SER A 255 11.87 13.64 -9.89
CA SER A 255 11.63 15.08 -10.07
C SER A 255 11.60 15.53 -11.54
N ASP A 256 11.97 14.66 -12.47
CA ASP A 256 11.86 14.84 -13.91
C ASP A 256 10.57 14.25 -14.53
N ASP A 257 9.79 13.51 -13.74
CA ASP A 257 8.55 12.83 -14.14
C ASP A 257 7.29 13.56 -13.66
N TRP A 258 6.12 12.97 -13.88
CA TRP A 258 4.85 13.44 -13.31
C TRP A 258 3.85 12.29 -13.11
N ILE A 259 2.82 12.53 -12.31
CA ILE A 259 1.83 11.52 -11.92
C ILE A 259 0.42 11.87 -12.39
N GLU A 260 -0.42 10.86 -12.59
CA GLU A 260 -1.85 11.05 -12.87
C GLU A 260 -2.58 11.62 -11.66
N GLN A 261 -3.69 12.35 -11.88
CA GLN A 261 -4.42 13.03 -10.80
C GLN A 261 -4.94 12.09 -9.69
N THR A 262 -5.20 10.83 -10.04
CA THR A 262 -5.71 9.81 -9.11
C THR A 262 -4.61 8.88 -8.58
N TYR A 263 -3.33 9.16 -8.85
CA TYR A 263 -2.18 8.31 -8.49
C TYR A 263 -2.21 7.84 -7.04
N VAL A 264 -2.30 8.77 -6.08
CA VAL A 264 -2.33 8.44 -4.66
C VAL A 264 -3.64 7.76 -4.27
N GLU A 265 -4.76 8.27 -4.77
CA GLU A 265 -6.10 7.78 -4.40
C GLU A 265 -6.32 6.33 -4.85
N ASP A 266 -5.99 5.99 -6.08
CA ASP A 266 -6.16 4.65 -6.63
C ASP A 266 -5.28 3.63 -5.91
N MET A 267 -4.00 3.95 -5.69
CA MET A 267 -3.10 3.05 -4.97
C MET A 267 -3.52 2.87 -3.52
N TYR A 268 -3.92 3.94 -2.83
CA TYR A 268 -4.38 3.83 -1.45
C TYR A 268 -5.70 3.05 -1.33
N ARG A 269 -6.64 3.25 -2.27
CA ARG A 269 -7.86 2.43 -2.33
C ARG A 269 -7.50 0.96 -2.51
N ALA A 270 -6.61 0.61 -3.43
CA ALA A 270 -6.15 -0.76 -3.62
C ALA A 270 -5.48 -1.33 -2.36
N ALA A 271 -4.70 -0.51 -1.64
CA ALA A 271 -4.12 -0.89 -0.35
C ALA A 271 -5.21 -1.22 0.68
N LEU A 272 -6.21 -0.35 0.82
CA LEU A 272 -7.28 -0.49 1.79
C LEU A 272 -8.23 -1.67 1.49
N PHE A 273 -8.60 -1.87 0.22
CA PHE A 273 -9.48 -2.97 -0.21
C PHE A 273 -8.83 -4.35 0.03
N ASN A 274 -7.54 -4.44 -0.27
CA ASN A 274 -6.79 -5.69 -0.24
C ASN A 274 -5.95 -5.87 1.03
N ASP A 275 -5.99 -4.89 1.95
CA ASP A 275 -5.17 -4.87 3.15
C ASP A 275 -3.68 -5.06 2.81
N ALA A 276 -3.23 -4.37 1.76
CA ALA A 276 -1.90 -4.47 1.20
C ALA A 276 -0.96 -3.39 1.76
N GLU A 277 0.28 -3.79 2.00
CA GLU A 277 1.34 -2.93 2.52
C GLU A 277 2.21 -2.38 1.39
N VAL A 278 2.11 -2.97 0.20
CA VAL A 278 2.72 -2.46 -1.02
C VAL A 278 1.70 -2.49 -2.13
N VAL A 279 1.57 -1.39 -2.87
CA VAL A 279 0.77 -1.34 -4.08
C VAL A 279 1.64 -0.89 -5.24
N VAL A 280 1.76 -1.73 -6.27
CA VAL A 280 2.51 -1.44 -7.49
C VAL A 280 1.52 -1.06 -8.59
N SER A 281 1.69 0.12 -9.17
CA SER A 281 0.94 0.58 -10.35
C SER A 281 1.78 0.47 -11.61
N ASN A 282 1.17 0.73 -12.76
CA ASN A 282 1.85 0.74 -14.05
C ASN A 282 2.15 2.19 -14.49
N TYR A 283 2.81 2.34 -15.63
CA TYR A 283 3.30 3.61 -16.12
C TYR A 283 3.15 3.74 -17.64
N LYS A 284 3.27 4.97 -18.14
CA LYS A 284 3.46 5.29 -19.56
C LYS A 284 4.77 6.05 -19.73
N LYS A 285 5.42 5.87 -20.89
CA LYS A 285 6.64 6.64 -21.21
C LYS A 285 6.26 7.85 -22.04
N PHE A 286 6.92 8.97 -21.81
CA PHE A 286 6.83 10.15 -22.65
C PHE A 286 8.19 10.46 -23.24
N ASP A 287 8.32 10.30 -24.55
CA ASP A 287 9.56 10.61 -25.26
C ASP A 287 9.61 12.11 -25.58
N VAL A 288 10.58 12.80 -24.97
CA VAL A 288 10.77 14.25 -25.14
C VAL A 288 11.23 14.60 -26.55
N LYS A 289 12.01 13.72 -27.20
CA LYS A 289 12.56 13.96 -28.53
C LYS A 289 11.48 13.88 -29.60
N ASP A 290 10.60 12.89 -29.49
CA ASP A 290 9.52 12.65 -30.45
C ASP A 290 8.19 13.29 -30.02
N ASN A 291 8.13 13.87 -28.80
CA ASN A 291 6.96 14.50 -28.19
C ASN A 291 5.72 13.60 -28.23
N CYS A 292 5.88 12.33 -27.84
CA CYS A 292 4.82 11.33 -27.90
C CYS A 292 4.81 10.40 -26.68
N TYR A 293 3.65 9.78 -26.42
CA TYR A 293 3.50 8.78 -25.37
C TYR A 293 3.69 7.37 -25.93
N TRP A 294 4.48 6.55 -25.24
CA TRP A 294 4.53 5.11 -25.45
C TRP A 294 3.74 4.44 -24.34
N ILE A 295 2.57 3.96 -24.73
CA ILE A 295 1.62 3.29 -23.85
C ILE A 295 1.76 1.78 -24.09
N HIS A 296 1.90 1.01 -23.01
CA HIS A 296 2.01 -0.46 -23.05
C HIS A 296 0.98 -1.14 -22.14
N VAL A 297 -0.01 -0.35 -21.71
CA VAL A 297 -1.13 -0.75 -20.84
C VAL A 297 -2.39 -0.59 -21.67
N PHE A 298 -2.86 -1.69 -22.25
CA PHE A 298 -4.01 -1.71 -23.16
C PHE A 298 -5.16 -2.59 -22.66
N ASP A 299 -4.90 -3.45 -21.69
CA ASP A 299 -5.90 -4.34 -21.12
C ASP A 299 -6.82 -3.56 -20.15
N ASP A 300 -7.99 -4.14 -19.88
CA ASP A 300 -8.88 -3.64 -18.84
C ASP A 300 -8.18 -3.69 -17.46
N TYR A 301 -8.67 -2.87 -16.54
CA TYR A 301 -8.20 -2.87 -15.16
C TYR A 301 -8.31 -4.27 -14.54
N TYR A 302 -7.21 -4.77 -13.99
CA TYR A 302 -7.19 -5.94 -13.13
C TYR A 302 -6.22 -5.73 -11.97
N GLU A 303 -6.41 -6.54 -10.94
CA GLU A 303 -5.52 -6.58 -9.77
C GLU A 303 -4.88 -7.96 -9.68
N THR A 304 -3.68 -8.02 -9.13
CA THR A 304 -3.04 -9.29 -8.75
C THR A 304 -2.47 -9.15 -7.35
N HIS A 305 -2.69 -10.14 -6.51
CA HIS A 305 -2.33 -10.10 -5.10
C HIS A 305 -1.26 -11.14 -4.81
N TYR A 306 -0.30 -10.77 -3.97
CA TYR A 306 0.83 -11.60 -3.60
C TYR A 306 1.08 -11.49 -2.09
N SER A 307 1.47 -12.60 -1.47
CA SER A 307 2.35 -12.52 -0.31
C SER A 307 3.77 -12.12 -0.74
N GLY A 308 4.59 -11.66 0.22
CA GLY A 308 5.98 -11.30 -0.06
C GLY A 308 6.78 -12.44 -0.70
N GLU A 309 6.61 -13.68 -0.22
CA GLU A 309 7.29 -14.84 -0.79
C GLU A 309 6.79 -15.18 -2.21
N GLU A 310 5.48 -15.17 -2.45
CA GLU A 310 4.91 -15.42 -3.78
C GLU A 310 5.40 -14.40 -4.80
N LEU A 311 5.48 -13.11 -4.40
CA LEU A 311 6.01 -12.08 -5.28
C LEU A 311 7.48 -12.33 -5.60
N ILE A 312 8.30 -12.65 -4.59
CA ILE A 312 9.74 -12.90 -4.77
C ILE A 312 10.02 -14.08 -5.71
N GLN A 313 9.18 -15.11 -5.68
CA GLN A 313 9.28 -16.24 -6.61
C GLN A 313 8.95 -15.82 -8.06
N GLN A 314 8.04 -14.87 -8.26
CA GLN A 314 7.64 -14.38 -9.58
C GLN A 314 8.44 -13.17 -10.07
N LEU A 315 9.14 -12.49 -9.16
CA LEU A 315 9.86 -11.24 -9.39
C LEU A 315 10.82 -11.32 -10.59
N PRO A 316 11.62 -12.40 -10.80
CA PRO A 316 12.49 -12.50 -11.96
C PRO A 316 11.74 -12.42 -13.29
N ALA A 317 10.53 -13.00 -13.38
CA ALA A 317 9.71 -12.92 -14.58
C ALA A 317 9.07 -11.54 -14.74
N LEU A 318 8.61 -10.93 -13.64
CA LEU A 318 7.97 -9.62 -13.63
C LEU A 318 8.96 -8.50 -14.02
N GLU A 319 10.18 -8.52 -13.51
CA GLU A 319 11.24 -7.55 -13.84
C GLU A 319 11.67 -7.60 -15.32
N ARG A 320 11.48 -8.75 -15.98
CA ARG A 320 11.75 -8.91 -17.42
C ARG A 320 10.61 -8.38 -18.30
N LYS A 321 9.41 -8.23 -17.75
CA LYS A 321 8.24 -7.76 -18.48
C LYS A 321 8.28 -6.24 -18.69
N ASP A 322 8.46 -5.49 -17.62
CA ASP A 322 8.49 -4.02 -17.64
C ASP A 322 9.13 -3.43 -16.36
N PHE A 323 9.13 -2.09 -16.23
CA PHE A 323 9.78 -1.38 -15.13
C PHE A 323 8.97 -1.28 -13.82
N SER A 324 7.73 -1.77 -13.78
CA SER A 324 6.83 -1.58 -12.63
C SER A 324 7.41 -2.15 -11.32
N PHE A 325 8.21 -3.22 -11.40
CA PHE A 325 8.83 -3.86 -10.23
C PHE A 325 10.32 -3.54 -10.05
N THR A 326 10.94 -2.78 -10.95
CA THR A 326 12.38 -2.47 -10.91
C THR A 326 12.70 -1.04 -10.46
N THR A 327 11.66 -0.24 -10.20
CA THR A 327 11.74 1.19 -9.90
C THR A 327 11.05 1.48 -8.57
N SER A 328 11.41 2.57 -7.89
CA SER A 328 10.77 2.96 -6.62
C SER A 328 9.58 3.91 -6.81
N TRP A 329 9.48 4.54 -7.98
CA TRP A 329 8.31 5.28 -8.38
C TRP A 329 7.19 4.34 -8.84
N GLY A 330 5.96 4.85 -8.93
CA GLY A 330 4.83 3.99 -9.32
C GLY A 330 4.36 3.04 -8.21
N ILE A 331 4.93 3.14 -7.02
CA ILE A 331 4.68 2.23 -5.90
C ILE A 331 4.30 3.01 -4.64
N LEU A 332 3.31 2.51 -3.91
CA LEU A 332 2.95 2.93 -2.56
C LEU A 332 3.45 1.87 -1.56
N PHE A 333 4.15 2.28 -0.51
CA PHE A 333 4.71 1.40 0.51
C PHE A 333 4.21 1.80 1.89
N ALA A 334 3.86 0.84 2.74
CA ALA A 334 3.62 1.09 4.15
C ALA A 334 4.92 1.56 4.81
N HIS A 335 4.85 2.63 5.60
CA HIS A 335 6.02 3.28 6.17
C HIS A 335 6.87 2.31 7.01
N ARG A 336 6.24 1.42 7.80
CA ARG A 336 6.92 0.42 8.63
C ARG A 336 7.96 -0.44 7.88
N LEU A 337 7.83 -0.61 6.56
CA LEU A 337 8.77 -1.40 5.76
C LEU A 337 10.18 -0.77 5.74
N PHE A 338 10.27 0.53 6.02
CA PHE A 338 11.53 1.27 6.07
C PHE A 338 12.15 1.34 7.47
N ASP A 339 11.57 0.69 8.48
CA ASP A 339 12.15 0.65 9.85
C ASP A 339 13.52 -0.05 9.85
N ALA A 340 13.70 -1.06 8.99
CA ALA A 340 14.94 -1.84 8.88
C ALA A 340 15.60 -1.73 7.50
N ILE A 341 14.94 -1.14 6.50
CA ILE A 341 15.38 -1.11 5.11
C ILE A 341 15.56 0.34 4.66
N SER A 342 16.74 0.64 4.12
CA SER A 342 17.10 1.97 3.60
C SER A 342 17.76 1.85 2.22
N PHE A 343 17.70 2.91 1.42
CA PHE A 343 18.42 2.97 0.15
C PHE A 343 19.94 3.00 0.39
N PRO A 344 20.73 2.19 -0.33
CA PRO A 344 22.17 2.08 -0.08
C PRO A 344 22.94 3.32 -0.61
N LYS A 345 23.35 4.21 0.31
CA LYS A 345 24.10 5.42 -0.02
C LYS A 345 25.34 5.14 -0.88
N GLY A 346 25.52 5.95 -1.93
CA GLY A 346 26.69 5.88 -2.81
C GLY A 346 26.67 4.72 -3.80
N LYS A 347 25.59 3.93 -3.88
CA LYS A 347 25.39 2.90 -4.91
C LYS A 347 24.52 3.45 -6.04
N THR A 348 24.79 3.02 -7.27
CA THR A 348 23.81 3.14 -8.37
C THR A 348 22.79 2.02 -8.27
N ILE A 349 21.73 2.05 -9.09
CA ILE A 349 20.66 1.03 -9.16
C ILE A 349 20.01 0.76 -7.79
N GLU A 350 19.87 1.82 -7.01
CA GLU A 350 19.40 1.79 -5.63
C GLU A 350 17.99 1.22 -5.48
N ASP A 351 17.12 1.41 -6.49
CA ASP A 351 15.78 0.83 -6.54
C ASP A 351 15.84 -0.71 -6.50
N THR A 352 16.53 -1.32 -7.45
CA THR A 352 16.66 -2.78 -7.55
C THR A 352 17.32 -3.38 -6.31
N ARG A 353 18.20 -2.64 -5.63
CA ARG A 353 18.84 -3.08 -4.38
C ARG A 353 17.90 -3.05 -3.17
N THR A 354 16.88 -2.19 -3.20
CA THR A 354 16.01 -1.91 -2.05
C THR A 354 14.67 -2.62 -2.19
N ASN A 355 14.06 -2.57 -3.37
CA ASN A 355 12.66 -2.97 -3.58
C ASN A 355 12.40 -4.44 -3.30
N TYR A 356 13.26 -5.37 -3.75
CA TYR A 356 13.04 -6.80 -3.44
C TYR A 356 13.06 -7.08 -1.93
N ARG A 357 13.78 -6.28 -1.14
CA ARG A 357 13.80 -6.42 0.33
C ARG A 357 12.49 -5.94 0.93
N LEU A 358 11.98 -4.80 0.46
CA LEU A 358 10.68 -4.27 0.87
C LEU A 358 9.56 -5.23 0.48
N PHE A 359 9.62 -5.81 -0.73
CA PHE A 359 8.68 -6.82 -1.22
C PHE A 359 8.71 -8.09 -0.37
N ALA A 360 9.90 -8.57 -0.01
CA ALA A 360 10.06 -9.76 0.83
C ALA A 360 9.60 -9.55 2.28
N GLU A 361 9.74 -8.33 2.82
CA GLU A 361 9.29 -7.97 4.16
C GLU A 361 7.78 -7.67 4.21
N SER A 362 7.22 -7.24 3.08
CA SER A 362 5.78 -7.03 2.94
C SER A 362 5.03 -8.35 3.03
N ARG A 363 3.91 -8.33 3.76
CA ARG A 363 3.09 -9.51 3.96
C ARG A 363 2.03 -9.66 2.88
N ARG A 364 1.51 -8.53 2.38
CA ARG A 364 0.52 -8.48 1.30
C ARG A 364 0.85 -7.34 0.35
N LEU A 365 0.84 -7.67 -0.93
CA LEU A 365 1.14 -6.76 -2.02
C LEU A 365 0.05 -6.86 -3.07
N THR A 366 -0.31 -5.73 -3.65
CA THR A 366 -1.26 -5.67 -4.77
C THR A 366 -0.60 -4.99 -5.95
N TYR A 367 -0.59 -5.65 -7.10
CA TYR A 367 -0.37 -5.00 -8.37
C TYR A 367 -1.71 -4.52 -8.94
N ILE A 368 -1.76 -3.29 -9.44
CA ILE A 368 -2.90 -2.74 -10.19
C ILE A 368 -2.49 -2.46 -11.63
N HIS A 369 -3.25 -3.00 -12.59
CA HIS A 369 -3.02 -2.76 -14.01
C HIS A 369 -3.60 -1.41 -14.44
N LYS A 370 -2.99 -0.32 -13.96
CA LYS A 370 -3.40 1.06 -14.25
C LYS A 370 -2.16 1.93 -14.43
N ALA A 371 -2.05 2.62 -15.55
CA ALA A 371 -0.94 3.52 -15.85
C ALA A 371 -1.09 4.85 -15.08
N LEU A 372 -0.58 4.90 -13.85
CA LEU A 372 -0.72 6.07 -12.96
C LEU A 372 0.52 6.98 -12.95
N TYR A 373 1.64 6.50 -13.51
CA TYR A 373 2.90 7.23 -13.54
C TYR A 373 3.34 7.56 -14.97
N ASN A 374 3.93 8.74 -15.18
CA ASN A 374 4.43 9.19 -16.48
C ASN A 374 5.96 9.34 -16.43
N TYR A 375 6.65 8.37 -17.02
CA TYR A 375 8.11 8.31 -17.06
C TYR A 375 8.65 9.06 -18.28
N ARG A 376 9.42 10.13 -18.06
CA ARG A 376 10.05 10.94 -19.09
C ARG A 376 11.30 10.25 -19.63
N VAL A 377 11.39 10.09 -20.94
CA VAL A 377 12.56 9.52 -21.63
C VAL A 377 13.11 10.50 -22.67
N GLY A 378 14.34 10.25 -23.12
CA GLY A 378 15.05 11.16 -24.04
C GLY A 378 15.73 12.34 -23.34
N VAL A 379 15.97 12.24 -22.04
CA VAL A 379 16.72 13.20 -21.21
C VAL A 379 18.00 12.55 -20.65
N ASP A 380 18.95 13.36 -20.19
CA ASP A 380 20.18 12.86 -19.58
C ASP A 380 19.86 12.10 -18.28
N SER A 381 20.04 10.77 -18.28
CA SER A 381 19.75 9.90 -17.12
C SER A 381 21.02 9.37 -16.49
N ILE A 382 21.03 9.23 -15.16
CA ILE A 382 22.13 8.67 -14.35
C ILE A 382 22.53 7.28 -14.86
N SER A 383 21.57 6.45 -15.25
CA SER A 383 21.81 5.08 -15.69
C SER A 383 22.13 4.94 -17.19
N SER A 384 22.11 6.03 -17.95
CA SER A 384 22.33 5.98 -19.41
C SER A 384 23.79 5.72 -19.80
N ARG A 385 24.75 6.04 -18.92
CA ARG A 385 26.18 5.85 -19.18
C ARG A 385 26.72 4.60 -18.48
N ILE A 386 27.32 3.71 -19.26
CA ILE A 386 28.00 2.53 -18.74
C ILE A 386 29.37 2.94 -18.19
N THR A 387 29.59 2.70 -16.90
CA THR A 387 30.82 3.04 -16.19
C THR A 387 31.32 1.84 -15.38
N GLU A 388 32.60 1.81 -15.01
CA GLU A 388 33.14 0.76 -14.12
C GLU A 388 32.35 0.68 -12.81
N LYS A 389 32.01 1.83 -12.21
CA LYS A 389 31.21 1.90 -10.99
C LYS A 389 29.85 1.23 -11.14
N LEU A 390 29.11 1.52 -12.23
CA LEU A 390 27.83 0.87 -12.50
C LEU A 390 27.98 -0.65 -12.61
N LEU A 391 29.01 -1.13 -13.30
CA LEU A 391 29.28 -2.56 -13.44
C LEU A 391 29.61 -3.22 -12.09
N VAL A 392 30.42 -2.58 -11.24
CA VAL A 392 30.69 -3.07 -9.88
C VAL A 392 29.39 -3.14 -9.09
N ASP A 393 28.60 -2.06 -9.07
CA ASP A 393 27.37 -1.99 -8.29
C ASP A 393 26.31 -2.99 -8.80
N VAL A 394 26.22 -3.26 -10.12
CA VAL A 394 25.32 -4.30 -10.65
C VAL A 394 25.79 -5.68 -10.23
N LEU A 395 27.08 -6.01 -10.43
CA LEU A 395 27.62 -7.33 -10.10
C LEU A 395 27.40 -7.66 -8.61
N GLU A 396 27.73 -6.72 -7.72
CA GLU A 396 27.51 -6.88 -6.29
C GLU A 396 26.02 -7.08 -5.94
N CYS A 397 25.12 -6.32 -6.57
CA CYS A 397 23.68 -6.44 -6.34
C CYS A 397 23.17 -7.84 -6.71
N LEU A 398 23.57 -8.35 -7.88
CA LEU A 398 23.17 -9.67 -8.36
C LEU A 398 23.69 -10.78 -7.43
N MET A 399 24.96 -10.68 -7.00
CA MET A 399 25.56 -11.68 -6.11
C MET A 399 24.93 -11.66 -4.71
N GLU A 400 24.68 -10.48 -4.17
CA GLU A 400 24.03 -10.31 -2.87
C GLU A 400 22.59 -10.87 -2.90
N ARG A 401 21.82 -10.52 -3.93
CA ARG A 401 20.45 -11.03 -4.11
C ARG A 401 20.45 -12.56 -4.25
N MET A 402 21.34 -13.12 -5.06
CA MET A 402 21.50 -14.58 -5.20
C MET A 402 21.82 -15.26 -3.87
N ALA A 403 22.70 -14.67 -3.06
CA ALA A 403 23.04 -15.20 -1.73
C ALA A 403 21.82 -15.19 -0.79
N VAL A 404 21.02 -14.12 -0.81
CA VAL A 404 19.77 -14.05 -0.04
C VAL A 404 18.79 -15.13 -0.48
N TYR A 405 18.56 -15.29 -1.79
CA TYR A 405 17.70 -16.34 -2.33
C TYR A 405 18.13 -17.74 -1.86
N ALA A 406 19.43 -18.04 -1.93
CA ALA A 406 19.97 -19.32 -1.50
C ALA A 406 19.81 -19.57 0.01
N VAL A 407 20.13 -18.58 0.85
CA VAL A 407 20.02 -18.71 2.32
C VAL A 407 18.57 -18.80 2.78
N LYS A 408 17.66 -18.08 2.13
CA LYS A 408 16.22 -18.11 2.43
C LYS A 408 15.52 -19.37 1.91
N GLY A 409 16.16 -20.12 1.02
CA GLY A 409 15.57 -21.29 0.37
C GLY A 409 14.51 -20.94 -0.68
N TRP A 410 14.56 -19.73 -1.23
CA TRP A 410 13.67 -19.31 -2.32
C TRP A 410 14.04 -19.98 -3.63
N ASN A 411 13.17 -19.86 -4.65
CA ASN A 411 13.42 -20.44 -5.96
C ASN A 411 14.64 -19.79 -6.64
N VAL A 412 15.78 -20.47 -6.54
CA VAL A 412 17.05 -20.05 -7.15
C VAL A 412 17.06 -20.26 -8.67
N ALA A 413 16.24 -21.16 -9.23
CA ALA A 413 16.34 -21.53 -10.63
C ALA A 413 16.01 -20.35 -11.58
N ASP A 414 14.90 -19.65 -11.30
CA ASP A 414 14.47 -18.51 -12.12
C ASP A 414 15.34 -17.27 -11.90
N GLU A 415 15.74 -17.02 -10.64
CA GLU A 415 16.65 -15.93 -10.32
C GLU A 415 18.04 -16.17 -10.93
N ARG A 416 18.50 -17.44 -11.02
CA ARG A 416 19.76 -17.78 -11.71
C ARG A 416 19.72 -17.39 -13.18
N GLU A 417 18.61 -17.67 -13.86
CA GLU A 417 18.44 -17.25 -15.26
C GLU A 417 18.48 -15.72 -15.38
N ASN A 418 17.79 -15.01 -14.48
CA ASN A 418 17.78 -13.55 -14.45
C ASN A 418 19.19 -12.96 -14.21
N VAL A 419 19.95 -13.53 -13.28
CA VAL A 419 21.34 -13.13 -13.02
C VAL A 419 22.22 -13.37 -14.25
N LEU A 420 22.16 -14.55 -14.86
CA LEU A 420 22.92 -14.86 -16.07
C LEU A 420 22.60 -13.91 -17.22
N MET A 421 21.32 -13.60 -17.43
CA MET A 421 20.88 -12.67 -18.46
C MET A 421 21.43 -11.25 -18.21
N ASN A 422 21.34 -10.77 -16.97
CA ASN A 422 21.87 -9.46 -16.59
C ASN A 422 23.39 -9.38 -16.72
N LEU A 423 24.13 -10.44 -16.33
CA LEU A 423 25.57 -10.52 -16.51
C LEU A 423 25.96 -10.40 -17.98
N LYS A 424 25.31 -11.17 -18.87
CA LYS A 424 25.56 -11.14 -20.31
C LYS A 424 25.23 -9.78 -20.93
N MET A 425 24.09 -9.20 -20.55
CA MET A 425 23.68 -7.88 -21.02
C MET A 425 24.72 -6.82 -20.64
N ARG A 426 25.12 -6.76 -19.36
CA ARG A 426 26.10 -5.78 -18.89
C ARG A 426 27.50 -6.00 -19.46
N TYR A 427 27.90 -7.26 -19.67
CA TYR A 427 29.15 -7.59 -20.36
C TYR A 427 29.19 -7.02 -21.79
N ASN A 428 28.11 -7.20 -22.56
CA ASN A 428 28.01 -6.64 -23.91
C ASN A 428 28.01 -5.11 -23.91
N GLN A 429 27.24 -4.49 -23.01
CA GLN A 429 27.23 -3.04 -22.84
C GLN A 429 28.60 -2.47 -22.44
N ALA A 430 29.35 -3.17 -21.57
CA ALA A 430 30.70 -2.80 -21.19
C ALA A 430 31.67 -2.86 -22.39
N LYS A 431 31.50 -3.85 -23.27
CA LYS A 431 32.27 -3.97 -24.52
C LYS A 431 31.97 -2.81 -25.48
N GLU A 432 30.71 -2.47 -25.65
CA GLU A 432 30.27 -1.31 -26.47
C GLU A 432 30.81 0.01 -25.90
N ALA A 433 30.88 0.13 -24.58
CA ALA A 433 31.45 1.28 -23.89
C ALA A 433 32.99 1.32 -23.85
N GLY A 434 33.69 0.35 -24.45
CA GLY A 434 35.16 0.35 -24.52
C GLY A 434 35.87 -0.03 -23.21
N LEU A 435 35.20 -0.73 -22.29
CA LEU A 435 35.73 -1.06 -20.96
C LEU A 435 36.48 -2.40 -20.88
N GLN A 436 36.86 -3.00 -22.01
CA GLN A 436 37.44 -4.36 -22.06
C GLN A 436 38.75 -4.52 -21.28
N ASN A 437 39.49 -3.42 -21.07
CA ASN A 437 40.77 -3.44 -20.36
C ASN A 437 40.62 -3.31 -18.84
N THR A 438 39.40 -3.07 -18.34
CA THR A 438 39.13 -2.85 -16.92
C THR A 438 39.12 -4.16 -16.13
N GLU A 439 39.40 -4.09 -14.84
CA GLU A 439 39.33 -5.25 -13.95
C GLU A 439 37.89 -5.78 -13.86
N ILE A 440 36.91 -4.88 -13.75
CA ILE A 440 35.51 -5.26 -13.63
C ILE A 440 35.00 -6.01 -14.86
N PHE A 441 35.42 -5.62 -16.08
CA PHE A 441 35.08 -6.37 -17.29
C PHE A 441 35.59 -7.81 -17.26
N LYS A 442 36.84 -8.01 -16.81
CA LYS A 442 37.42 -9.36 -16.66
C LYS A 442 36.63 -10.19 -15.64
N ARG A 443 36.20 -9.59 -14.53
CA ARG A 443 35.34 -10.28 -13.54
C ARG A 443 34.01 -10.72 -14.14
N TYR A 444 33.37 -9.89 -14.97
CA TYR A 444 32.15 -10.31 -15.69
C TYR A 444 32.42 -11.51 -16.60
N ALA A 445 33.52 -11.50 -17.37
CA ALA A 445 33.89 -12.63 -18.24
C ALA A 445 34.15 -13.91 -17.44
N GLU A 446 34.84 -13.79 -16.29
CA GLU A 446 35.10 -14.90 -15.37
C GLU A 446 33.79 -15.49 -14.82
N PHE A 447 32.90 -14.66 -14.29
CA PHE A 447 31.60 -15.12 -13.77
C PHE A 447 30.76 -15.78 -14.85
N ILE A 448 30.70 -15.22 -16.07
CA ILE A 448 29.98 -15.85 -17.18
C ILE A 448 30.59 -17.21 -17.51
N SER A 449 31.92 -17.32 -17.61
CA SER A 449 32.59 -18.59 -17.89
C SER A 449 32.44 -19.65 -16.80
N LEU A 450 32.22 -19.25 -15.54
CA LEU A 450 32.05 -20.18 -14.42
C LEU A 450 30.60 -20.65 -14.25
N LEU A 451 29.63 -19.86 -14.71
CA LEU A 451 28.20 -20.11 -14.50
C LEU A 451 27.50 -20.68 -15.75
N GLU A 452 28.16 -20.65 -16.92
CA GLU A 452 27.81 -21.41 -18.13
C GLU A 452 28.37 -22.83 -18.08
#